data_AF-A0A936C7Q4-F1
#
_entry.id   AF-A0A936C7Q4-F1
#
_cell.length_a   1.000
_cell.length_b   1.000
_cell.length_c   1.000
_cell.angle_alpha   90.00
_cell.angle_beta   90.00
_cell.angle_gamma   90.00
#
_symmetry.space_group_name_H-M   'P 1'
#
loop_
_entity.id
_entity.type
_entity.pdbx_description
1 polymer ?
#
loop_
_entity_poly.entity_id
_entity_poly.type
_entity_poly.pdbx_seq_one_letter_code
_entity_poly.pdbx_strand_id
1 'polypeptide(L)'
;MQLMPNEVMIKQQKGYSPATRDWEFFWIDVDKNGSKIFTRGFAEVNNRLGLNCFTCHVKARPEFDFICETDQGCDPIPVTKAMFGALQRTDPRCEGSDKVSAEDAEALRQLGEIVKALTEKK
;
A
#
# COMPACT_ATOMS: atom_id res chain seq x y z
N MET A 1 -1.82 10.90 -2.10
CA MET A 1 -2.19 9.50 -1.82
C MET A 1 -0.94 8.64 -1.73
N GLN A 2 -0.76 7.94 -0.61
CA GLN A 2 0.34 7.00 -0.40
C GLN A 2 -0.11 5.61 -0.84
N LEU A 3 0.53 5.05 -1.87
CA LEU A 3 0.17 3.74 -2.41
C LEU A 3 1.21 2.72 -1.98
N MET A 4 0.80 1.80 -1.10
CA MET A 4 1.60 0.62 -0.79
C MET A 4 1.74 -0.23 -2.06
N PRO A 5 2.96 -0.64 -2.44
CA PRO A 5 3.15 -1.54 -3.57
C PRO A 5 2.34 -2.80 -3.39
N ASN A 6 1.88 -3.39 -4.50
CA ASN A 6 1.19 -4.68 -4.51
C ASN A 6 -0.15 -4.70 -3.74
N GLU A 7 -0.68 -3.55 -3.30
CA GLU A 7 -1.97 -3.44 -2.64
C GLU A 7 -2.89 -2.52 -3.46
N VAL A 8 -4.17 -2.88 -3.55
CA VAL A 8 -5.17 -2.10 -4.31
C VAL A 8 -6.44 -1.96 -3.49
N MET A 9 -7.06 -0.79 -3.59
CA MET A 9 -8.40 -0.52 -3.07
C MET A 9 -9.32 -0.11 -4.22
N ILE A 10 -10.50 -0.71 -4.29
CA ILE A 10 -11.52 -0.37 -5.30
C ILE A 10 -12.80 0.03 -4.58
N LYS A 11 -13.35 1.19 -4.93
CA LYS A 11 -14.69 1.59 -4.52
C LYS A 11 -15.72 0.92 -5.42
N GLN A 12 -16.49 0.00 -4.86
CA GLN A 12 -17.54 -0.73 -5.55
C GLN A 12 -18.84 0.09 -5.61
N GLN A 13 -19.85 -0.45 -6.30
CA GLN A 13 -21.17 0.15 -6.34
C GLN A 13 -21.79 0.27 -4.94
N LYS A 14 -22.66 1.27 -4.78
CA LYS A 14 -23.32 1.56 -3.51
C LYS A 14 -24.01 0.32 -2.92
N GLY A 15 -23.72 0.01 -1.67
CA GLY A 15 -24.33 -1.08 -0.91
C GLY A 15 -23.70 -2.46 -1.14
N TYR A 16 -22.59 -2.53 -1.86
CA TYR A 16 -21.85 -3.78 -2.08
C TYR A 16 -21.24 -4.34 -0.80
N SER A 17 -20.75 -3.48 0.09
CA SER A 17 -20.25 -3.87 1.42
C SER A 17 -20.48 -2.74 2.43
N PRO A 18 -21.60 -2.75 3.17
CA PRO A 18 -21.88 -1.72 4.18
C PRO A 18 -20.78 -1.59 5.24
N ALA A 19 -20.16 -2.71 5.63
CA ALA A 19 -19.12 -2.74 6.65
C ALA A 19 -17.87 -1.94 6.24
N THR A 20 -17.52 -1.95 4.96
CA THR A 20 -16.35 -1.24 4.42
C THR A 20 -16.72 -0.02 3.59
N ARG A 21 -17.94 0.51 3.75
CA ARG A 21 -18.47 1.60 2.92
C ARG A 21 -18.27 1.33 1.42
N ASP A 22 -18.39 0.08 0.99
CA ASP A 22 -18.19 -0.39 -0.39
C ASP A 22 -16.74 -0.39 -0.90
N TRP A 23 -15.73 -0.26 -0.03
CA TRP A 23 -14.34 -0.48 -0.39
C TRP A 23 -13.97 -1.97 -0.37
N GLU A 24 -13.45 -2.47 -1.49
CA GLU A 24 -12.83 -3.79 -1.63
C GLU A 24 -11.30 -3.64 -1.62
N PHE A 25 -10.61 -4.55 -0.94
CA PHE A 25 -9.16 -4.57 -0.76
C PHE A 25 -8.54 -5.76 -1.48
N PHE A 26 -7.33 -5.58 -2.01
CA PHE A 26 -6.60 -6.60 -2.74
C PHE A 26 -5.13 -6.58 -2.35
N TRP A 27 -4.53 -7.77 -2.23
CA TRP A 27 -3.09 -7.93 -2.37
C TRP A 27 -2.81 -8.74 -3.63
N ILE A 28 -1.96 -8.17 -4.48
CA ILE A 28 -1.66 -8.66 -5.82
C ILE A 28 -0.15 -8.87 -5.99
N ASP A 29 0.24 -9.82 -6.83
CA ASP A 29 1.54 -9.78 -7.49
C ASP A 29 1.42 -8.99 -8.78
N VAL A 30 2.51 -8.36 -9.20
CA VAL A 30 2.61 -7.80 -10.55
C VAL A 30 3.98 -8.07 -11.11
N ASP A 31 4.01 -8.62 -12.32
CA ASP A 31 5.21 -8.84 -13.10
C ASP A 31 5.04 -8.31 -14.54
N LYS A 32 6.02 -8.58 -15.40
CA LYS A 32 5.97 -8.19 -16.82
C LYS A 32 4.88 -8.89 -17.62
N ASN A 33 4.32 -9.99 -17.12
CA ASN A 33 3.31 -10.80 -17.80
C ASN A 33 1.88 -10.44 -17.35
N GLY A 34 1.72 -9.70 -16.24
CA GLY A 34 0.44 -9.23 -15.78
C GLY A 34 0.36 -9.15 -14.25
N SER A 35 -0.86 -9.28 -13.72
CA SER A 35 -1.12 -9.23 -12.28
C SER A 35 -1.81 -10.49 -11.81
N LYS A 36 -1.43 -10.97 -10.62
CA LYS A 36 -2.06 -12.10 -9.94
C LYS A 36 -2.69 -11.63 -8.65
N ILE A 37 -3.96 -11.91 -8.43
CA ILE A 37 -4.61 -11.63 -7.15
C ILE A 37 -4.27 -12.76 -6.17
N PHE A 38 -3.61 -12.44 -5.06
CA PHE A 38 -3.37 -13.40 -3.96
C PHE A 38 -4.55 -13.42 -2.99
N THR A 39 -5.08 -12.25 -2.67
CA THR A 39 -6.27 -12.09 -1.83
C THR A 39 -7.10 -10.91 -2.31
N ARG A 40 -8.41 -11.06 -2.17
CA ARG A 40 -9.41 -10.02 -2.43
C ARG A 40 -10.55 -10.19 -1.45
N GLY A 41 -11.19 -9.09 -1.06
CA GLY A 41 -12.30 -9.13 -0.12
C GLY A 41 -12.48 -7.79 0.60
N PHE A 42 -13.02 -7.84 1.81
CA PHE A 42 -13.43 -6.65 2.55
C PHE A 42 -12.66 -6.50 3.86
N ALA A 43 -13.34 -6.64 5.00
CA ALA A 43 -12.78 -6.38 6.32
C ALA A 43 -11.68 -7.40 6.71
N GLU A 44 -11.66 -8.56 6.07
CA GLU A 44 -10.81 -9.71 6.39
C GLU A 44 -9.46 -9.72 5.65
N VAL A 45 -9.26 -8.84 4.67
CA VAL A 45 -8.08 -8.87 3.81
C VAL A 45 -6.82 -8.44 4.57
N ASN A 46 -5.83 -9.32 4.56
CA ASN A 46 -4.49 -9.06 5.09
C ASN A 46 -3.49 -8.97 3.93
N ASN A 47 -2.50 -8.09 4.07
CA ASN A 47 -1.40 -7.99 3.11
C ASN A 47 -0.34 -9.09 3.30
N ARG A 48 0.71 -9.05 2.47
CA ARG A 48 1.89 -9.94 2.58
C ARG A 48 2.53 -9.95 3.97
N LEU A 49 2.45 -8.83 4.69
CA LEU A 49 3.00 -8.68 6.04
C LEU A 49 2.00 -9.12 7.12
N GLY A 50 0.86 -9.73 6.76
CA GLY A 50 -0.19 -10.15 7.69
C GLY A 50 -0.88 -9.00 8.43
N LEU A 51 -0.69 -7.75 7.96
CA LEU A 51 -1.38 -6.58 8.48
C LEU A 51 -2.73 -6.46 7.77
N ASN A 52 -3.79 -6.13 8.51
CA ASN A 52 -5.13 -6.05 7.96
C ASN A 52 -5.41 -4.69 7.31
N CYS A 53 -5.84 -4.70 6.06
CA CYS A 53 -6.08 -3.49 5.28
C CYS A 53 -7.17 -2.62 5.92
N PHE A 54 -8.35 -3.19 6.20
CA PHE A 54 -9.48 -2.42 6.72
C PHE A 54 -9.20 -1.81 8.10
N THR A 55 -8.53 -2.52 9.01
CA THR A 55 -8.21 -1.98 10.34
C THR A 55 -7.30 -0.76 10.31
N CYS A 56 -6.46 -0.63 9.28
CA CYS A 56 -5.64 0.56 9.05
C CYS A 56 -6.49 1.69 8.45
N HIS A 57 -7.26 1.38 7.42
CA HIS A 57 -8.01 2.36 6.64
C HIS A 57 -9.26 2.92 7.33
N VAL A 58 -9.89 2.16 8.24
CA VAL A 58 -11.08 2.59 8.99
C VAL A 58 -10.82 3.79 9.91
N LYS A 59 -9.54 4.06 10.21
CA LYS A 59 -9.11 5.16 11.08
C LYS A 59 -9.06 6.51 10.38
N ALA A 60 -9.13 6.55 9.04
CA ALA A 60 -9.21 7.79 8.30
C ALA A 60 -10.37 8.67 8.79
N ARG A 61 -10.16 9.99 8.85
CA ARG A 61 -11.24 10.92 9.20
C ARG A 61 -12.41 10.75 8.21
N PRO A 62 -13.67 10.87 8.66
CA PRO A 62 -14.84 10.49 7.87
C PRO A 62 -14.93 11.13 6.48
N GLU A 63 -14.41 12.35 6.32
CA GLU A 63 -14.36 13.12 5.07
C GLU A 63 -13.44 12.53 3.99
N PHE A 64 -12.48 11.67 4.36
CA PHE A 64 -11.57 11.01 3.42
C PHE A 64 -12.02 9.61 2.99
N ASP A 65 -13.14 9.12 3.54
CA ASP A 65 -13.78 7.86 3.11
C ASP A 65 -12.79 6.69 3.00
N PHE A 66 -12.05 6.43 4.08
CA PHE A 66 -11.02 5.37 4.18
C PHE A 66 -9.77 5.56 3.32
N ILE A 67 -9.63 6.66 2.60
CA ILE A 67 -8.36 7.02 1.95
C ILE A 67 -7.41 7.55 3.03
N CYS A 68 -6.18 7.04 3.01
CA CYS A 68 -5.13 7.45 3.95
C CYS A 68 -4.04 8.27 3.26
N GLU A 69 -3.63 9.35 3.93
CA GLU A 69 -2.47 10.16 3.63
C GLU A 69 -1.99 10.83 4.93
N THR A 70 -0.86 11.53 4.88
CA THR A 70 -0.36 12.36 5.98
C THR A 70 -1.49 13.25 6.51
N ASP A 71 -1.68 13.25 7.84
CA ASP A 71 -2.67 14.06 8.56
C ASP A 71 -4.15 13.77 8.24
N GLN A 72 -4.46 12.64 7.60
CA GLN A 72 -5.85 12.20 7.34
C GLN A 72 -6.46 11.34 8.46
N GLY A 73 -5.79 11.20 9.61
CA GLY A 73 -6.30 10.48 10.80
C GLY A 73 -5.96 8.98 10.84
N CYS A 74 -5.34 8.44 9.80
CA CYS A 74 -4.82 7.07 9.82
C CYS A 74 -3.60 6.94 10.74
N ASP A 75 -3.32 5.72 11.19
CA ASP A 75 -2.11 5.47 11.99
C ASP A 75 -0.86 5.83 11.18
N PRO A 76 0.15 6.45 11.81
CA PRO A 76 1.43 6.68 11.16
C PRO A 76 2.12 5.34 10.88
N ILE A 77 2.60 5.18 9.64
CA ILE A 77 3.46 4.06 9.25
C ILE A 77 4.92 4.54 9.18
N PRO A 78 5.91 3.66 9.39
CA PRO A 78 7.32 4.03 9.33
C PRO A 78 7.83 4.24 7.89
N VAL A 79 6.95 4.52 6.92
CA VAL A 79 7.28 4.73 5.51
C VAL A 79 7.08 6.19 5.15
N THR A 80 8.14 6.84 4.69
CA THR A 80 8.10 8.27 4.34
C THR A 80 7.60 8.48 2.92
N LYS A 81 7.17 9.71 2.60
CA LYS A 81 6.80 10.10 1.22
C LYS A 81 7.95 9.90 0.22
N ALA A 82 9.20 10.09 0.65
CA ALA A 82 10.37 9.84 -0.18
C ALA A 82 10.49 8.35 -0.54
N MET A 83 10.28 7.45 0.43
CA MET A 83 10.28 6.00 0.20
C MET A 83 9.17 5.57 -0.76
N PHE A 84 7.95 6.09 -0.59
CA PHE A 84 6.85 5.86 -1.54
C PHE A 84 7.19 6.34 -2.95
N GLY A 85 7.74 7.55 -3.06
CA GLY A 85 8.15 8.11 -4.35
C GLY A 85 9.26 7.29 -5.01
N ALA A 86 10.24 6.83 -4.23
CA ALA A 86 11.33 6.00 -4.73
C ALA A 86 10.80 4.68 -5.28
N LEU A 87 9.94 3.96 -4.55
CA LEU A 87 9.28 2.73 -5.01
C LEU A 87 8.56 2.90 -6.35
N GLN A 88 7.85 4.01 -6.53
CA GLN A 88 7.11 4.29 -7.76
C GLN A 88 8.03 4.64 -8.93
N ARG A 89 9.07 5.45 -8.70
CA ARG A 89 10.04 5.84 -9.74
C ARG A 89 10.92 4.69 -10.19
N THR A 90 11.26 3.79 -9.27
CA THR A 90 12.09 2.61 -9.55
C THR A 90 11.27 1.37 -9.85
N ASP A 91 9.97 1.52 -10.12
CA ASP A 91 9.14 0.38 -10.51
C ASP A 91 9.63 -0.17 -11.86
N PRO A 92 10.07 -1.44 -11.93
CA PRO A 92 10.69 -1.99 -13.14
C PRO A 92 9.75 -2.07 -14.35
N ARG A 93 8.44 -1.82 -14.14
CA ARG A 93 7.44 -1.74 -15.21
C ARG A 93 7.45 -0.37 -15.90
N CYS A 94 8.02 0.66 -15.27
CA CYS A 94 8.09 2.01 -15.80
C CYS A 94 9.36 2.21 -16.64
N GLU A 95 9.23 2.96 -17.74
CA GLU A 95 10.37 3.38 -18.55
C GLU A 95 11.32 4.28 -17.74
N GLY A 96 12.63 4.02 -17.83
CA GLY A 96 13.65 4.80 -17.11
C GLY A 96 13.83 4.43 -15.64
N SER A 97 13.17 3.38 -15.16
CA SER A 97 13.29 2.87 -13.78
C SER A 97 14.68 2.34 -13.41
N ASP A 98 15.53 2.09 -14.41
CA ASP A 98 16.94 1.74 -14.27
C ASP A 98 17.80 2.92 -13.76
N LYS A 99 17.32 4.16 -13.92
CA LYS A 99 18.03 5.38 -13.52
C LYS A 99 17.64 5.79 -12.10
N VAL A 100 18.16 5.06 -11.12
CA VAL A 100 17.93 5.34 -9.71
C VAL A 100 18.78 6.53 -9.25
N SER A 101 18.15 7.59 -8.75
CA SER A 101 18.84 8.75 -8.18
C SER A 101 19.52 8.39 -6.84
N ALA A 102 20.51 9.18 -6.41
CA ALA A 102 21.14 8.98 -5.10
C ALA A 102 20.14 9.10 -3.93
N GLU A 103 19.16 10.01 -4.06
CA GLU A 103 18.07 10.18 -3.09
C GLU A 103 17.16 8.95 -3.04
N ASP A 104 16.76 8.43 -4.21
CA ASP A 104 15.93 7.23 -4.29
C ASP A 104 16.65 5.99 -3.76
N ALA A 105 17.95 5.85 -4.08
CA ALA A 105 18.76 4.75 -3.58
C ALA A 105 18.83 4.73 -2.04
N GLU A 106 19.02 5.89 -1.41
CA GLU A 106 19.03 6.00 0.05
C GLU A 106 17.65 5.73 0.65
N ALA A 107 16.58 6.27 0.05
CA ALA A 107 15.21 6.01 0.51
C ALA A 107 14.86 4.51 0.44
N LEU A 108 15.23 3.83 -0.64
CA LEU A 108 15.04 2.38 -0.79
C LEU A 108 15.87 1.58 0.20
N ARG A 109 17.11 2.00 0.49
CA ARG A 109 17.95 1.37 1.51
C ARG A 109 17.30 1.44 2.89
N GLN A 110 16.85 2.62 3.30
CA GLN A 110 16.16 2.81 4.57
C GLN A 110 14.86 2.03 4.66
N LEU A 111 14.07 2.00 3.57
CA LEU A 111 12.87 1.17 3.49
C LEU A 111 13.19 -0.33 3.66
N GLY A 112 14.29 -0.80 3.08
CA GLY A 112 14.76 -2.18 3.24
C GLY A 112 14.98 -2.57 4.71
N GLU A 113 15.58 -1.68 5.51
CA GLU A 113 15.78 -1.90 6.95
C GLU A 113 14.44 -1.98 7.71
N ILE A 114 13.47 -1.14 7.35
CA ILE A 114 12.12 -1.17 7.93
C ILE A 114 11.43 -2.49 7.61
N VAL A 115 11.46 -2.92 6.34
CA VAL A 115 10.85 -4.19 5.90
C VAL A 115 11.51 -5.36 6.64
N LYS A 116 12.85 -5.39 6.70
CA LYS A 116 13.60 -6.40 7.43
C LYS A 116 13.15 -6.49 8.89
N ALA A 117 13.11 -5.35 9.59
CA ALA A 117 12.67 -5.27 10.98
C ALA A 117 11.22 -5.72 11.20
N LEU A 118 10.33 -5.50 10.22
CA LEU A 118 8.93 -5.97 10.27
C LEU A 118 8.82 -7.48 10.00
N THR A 119 9.69 -8.04 9.16
CA THR A 119 9.69 -9.46 8.82
C THR A 119 10.41 -10.35 9.84
N GLU A 120 11.43 -9.85 10.53
CA GLU A 120 12.20 -10.60 11.55
C GLU A 120 11.49 -10.69 12.91
N LYS A 121 10.47 -9.85 13.15
CA LYS A 121 9.65 -9.86 14.37
C LYS A 121 8.50 -10.88 14.34
N LYS A 122 8.42 -11.69 13.29
CA LYS A 122 7.43 -12.77 13.13
C LYS A 122 8.09 -14.12 13.30
#